data_AF-A0A932HCR6-F1
#
_entry.id   AF-A0A932HCR6-F1
#
_cell.length_a   1.000
_cell.length_b   1.000
_cell.length_c   1.000
_cell.angle_alpha   90.00
_cell.angle_beta   90.00
_cell.angle_gamma   90.00
#
_symmetry.space_group_name_H-M   'P 1'
#
loop_
_entity.id
_entity.type
_entity.pdbx_description
1 polymer ?
#
loop_
_entity_poly.entity_id
_entity_poly.type
_entity_poly.pdbx_seq_one_letter_code
_entity_poly.pdbx_strand_id
1 'polypeptide(L)'
;MRVNIVDVKESKGVLPLEKLKHLAQRVQPLGWHMEFLLHVDEFPDLDRAFDGFPDEVVLGHLGYMRAGKGIDAPGFRALLRLLAGGRCWVKLTGPYRISASALPYADVTPFAHALIAANPRRVLWGSDWPHVMVRSAMPNDGDLADLLADWIPDEKLREQALVANPARLYGFV
;
A
#
# COMPACT_ATOMS: atom_id res chain seq x y z
N MET A 1 7.48 5.81 10.18
CA MET A 1 8.14 6.90 9.44
C MET A 1 7.91 6.71 7.94
N ARG A 2 7.40 7.74 7.26
CA ARG A 2 7.10 7.68 5.82
C ARG A 2 8.27 8.16 4.95
N VAL A 3 8.54 7.45 3.85
CA VAL A 3 9.54 7.77 2.84
C VAL A 3 8.86 7.79 1.47
N ASN A 4 8.86 8.95 0.82
CA ASN A 4 8.33 9.09 -0.54
C ASN A 4 9.45 8.84 -1.56
N ILE A 5 9.37 7.72 -2.27
CA ILE A 5 10.27 7.35 -3.37
C ILE A 5 9.75 7.86 -4.72
N VAL A 6 8.43 8.08 -4.84
CA VAL A 6 7.78 8.62 -6.05
C VAL A 6 8.35 9.98 -6.52
N ASP A 7 8.98 10.73 -5.61
CA ASP A 7 9.53 12.05 -5.89
C ASP A 7 11.01 12.01 -6.34
N VAL A 8 11.63 10.82 -6.36
CA VAL A 8 13.06 10.65 -6.71
C VAL A 8 13.22 10.62 -8.23
N LYS A 9 13.49 11.79 -8.82
CA LYS A 9 13.60 11.97 -10.28
C LYS A 9 14.79 11.23 -10.94
N GLU A 10 15.84 10.94 -10.17
CA GLU A 10 17.14 10.52 -10.72
C GLU A 10 17.39 9.01 -10.69
N SER A 11 16.45 8.19 -10.20
CA SER A 11 16.70 6.75 -9.96
C SER A 11 15.46 5.88 -10.09
N LYS A 12 14.78 5.96 -11.24
CA LYS A 12 13.67 5.03 -11.56
C LYS A 12 14.14 3.60 -11.44
N GLY A 13 13.37 2.78 -10.71
CA GLY A 13 13.62 1.34 -10.54
C GLY A 13 14.80 0.95 -9.65
N VAL A 14 15.46 1.91 -8.97
CA VAL A 14 16.51 1.59 -7.98
C VAL A 14 16.12 2.15 -6.62
N LEU A 15 15.89 1.26 -5.65
CA LEU A 15 15.72 1.65 -4.25
C LEU A 15 17.10 1.94 -3.64
N PRO A 16 17.29 3.05 -2.91
CA PRO A 16 18.53 3.32 -2.18
C PRO A 16 18.62 2.45 -0.91
N LEU A 17 18.59 1.12 -1.06
CA LEU A 17 18.37 0.14 0.01
C LEU A 17 19.33 0.30 1.18
N GLU A 18 20.62 0.56 0.94
CA GLU A 18 21.58 0.72 2.04
C GLU A 18 21.26 1.95 2.91
N LYS A 19 20.85 3.07 2.31
CA LYS A 19 20.39 4.25 3.05
C LYS A 19 19.10 3.95 3.80
N LEU A 20 18.18 3.21 3.19
CA LEU A 20 16.91 2.83 3.80
C LEU A 20 17.12 1.86 4.97
N LYS A 21 18.04 0.89 4.85
CA LYS A 21 18.42 -0.04 5.93
C LYS A 21 19.06 0.70 7.10
N HIS A 22 19.99 1.62 6.84
CA HIS A 22 20.56 2.46 7.90
C HIS A 22 19.48 3.26 8.63
N LEU A 23 18.51 3.79 7.90
CA LEU A 23 17.41 4.53 8.50
C LEU A 23 16.47 3.61 9.30
N ALA A 24 16.16 2.42 8.78
CA ALA A 24 15.37 1.41 9.48
C ALA A 24 16.02 1.01 10.81
N GLN A 25 17.32 0.71 10.80
CA GLN A 25 18.09 0.37 12.01
C GLN A 25 18.06 1.48 13.08
N ARG A 26 17.92 2.75 12.68
CA ARG A 26 17.82 3.87 13.63
C ARG A 26 16.43 4.04 14.24
N VAL A 27 15.37 3.65 13.51
CA VAL A 27 13.99 3.81 13.99
C VAL A 27 13.46 2.55 14.66
N GLN A 28 14.05 1.38 14.40
CA GLN A 28 13.66 0.10 14.98
C GLN A 28 13.64 0.11 16.53
N PRO A 29 14.65 0.66 17.25
CA PRO A 29 14.62 0.70 18.71
C PRO A 29 13.50 1.58 19.29
N LEU A 30 12.86 2.42 18.47
CA LEU A 30 11.72 3.25 18.86
C LEU A 30 10.38 2.52 18.69
N GLY A 31 10.40 1.27 18.20
CA GLY A 31 9.19 0.53 17.83
C GLY A 31 8.50 1.09 16.58
N TRP A 32 9.21 1.89 15.77
CA TRP A 32 8.66 2.49 14.56
C TRP A 32 8.88 1.58 13.35
N HIS A 33 7.92 1.58 12.42
CA HIS A 33 8.06 0.94 11.12
C HIS A 33 8.36 1.97 10.02
N MET A 34 8.81 1.48 8.87
CA MET A 34 8.94 2.28 7.65
C MET A 34 7.72 2.14 6.76
N GLU A 35 7.21 3.27 6.27
CA GLU A 35 6.16 3.33 5.26
C GLU A 35 6.74 3.91 3.98
N PHE A 36 6.49 3.27 2.83
CA PHE A 36 6.93 3.74 1.54
C PHE A 36 5.76 4.13 0.65
N LEU A 37 5.92 5.27 -0.01
CA LEU A 37 5.15 5.62 -1.20
C LEU A 37 6.08 5.45 -2.41
N LEU A 38 5.81 4.45 -3.25
CA LEU A 38 6.59 4.12 -4.44
C LEU A 38 5.68 3.57 -5.55
N HIS A 39 6.06 3.74 -6.81
CA HIS A 39 5.39 3.10 -7.96
C HIS A 39 5.87 1.66 -8.08
N VAL A 40 5.09 0.66 -7.63
CA VAL A 40 5.57 -0.74 -7.58
C VAL A 40 5.96 -1.29 -8.95
N ASP A 41 5.36 -0.78 -10.02
CA ASP A 41 5.68 -1.11 -11.41
C ASP A 41 7.11 -0.76 -11.83
N GLU A 42 7.79 0.13 -11.12
CA GLU A 42 9.20 0.42 -11.37
C GLU A 42 10.14 -0.65 -10.78
N PHE A 43 9.61 -1.56 -9.93
CA PHE A 43 10.40 -2.55 -9.18
C PHE A 43 9.88 -3.98 -9.45
N PRO A 44 10.26 -4.61 -10.58
CA PRO A 44 9.77 -5.95 -10.95
C PRO A 44 10.17 -7.05 -9.96
N ASP A 45 11.23 -6.84 -9.20
CA ASP A 45 11.75 -7.73 -8.15
C ASP A 45 11.60 -7.11 -6.75
N LEU A 46 10.53 -6.32 -6.52
CA LEU A 46 10.29 -5.63 -5.23
C LEU A 46 10.35 -6.57 -4.02
N ASP A 47 9.87 -7.81 -4.16
CA ASP A 47 9.93 -8.83 -3.11
C ASP A 47 11.37 -9.14 -2.70
N ARG A 48 12.26 -9.33 -3.68
CA ARG A 48 13.69 -9.58 -3.46
C ARG A 48 14.44 -8.33 -3.01
N ALA A 49 14.02 -7.15 -3.47
CA ALA A 49 14.65 -5.89 -3.07
C ALA A 49 14.59 -5.66 -1.55
N PHE A 50 13.58 -6.19 -0.88
CA PHE A 50 13.45 -6.14 0.59
C PHE A 50 14.07 -7.34 1.31
N ASP A 51 14.79 -8.23 0.62
CA ASP A 51 15.56 -9.29 1.26
C ASP A 51 16.61 -8.70 2.19
N GLY A 52 16.63 -9.20 3.44
CA GLY A 52 17.52 -8.68 4.48
C GLY A 52 17.17 -7.27 4.98
N PHE A 53 16.02 -6.70 4.60
CA PHE A 53 15.50 -5.51 5.28
C PHE A 53 15.14 -5.87 6.73
N PRO A 54 15.50 -5.05 7.73
CA PRO A 54 15.43 -5.45 9.15
C PRO A 54 14.01 -5.62 9.67
N ASP A 55 13.04 -4.86 9.12
CA ASP A 55 11.67 -4.80 9.62
C ASP A 55 10.64 -5.08 8.52
N GLU A 56 9.40 -5.32 8.94
CA GLU A 56 8.24 -5.25 8.04
C GLU A 56 8.01 -3.81 7.58
N VAL A 57 7.56 -3.66 6.34
CA VAL A 57 7.34 -2.33 5.73
C VAL A 57 5.87 -2.11 5.40
N VAL A 58 5.44 -0.86 5.34
CA VAL A 58 4.08 -0.49 4.92
C VAL A 58 4.13 0.13 3.53
N LEU A 59 3.31 -0.35 2.60
CA LEU A 59 3.21 0.19 1.25
C LEU A 59 1.90 0.93 1.06
N GLY A 60 2.00 2.19 0.66
CA GLY A 60 0.86 3.08 0.47
C GLY A 60 0.05 2.78 -0.80
N HIS A 61 -1.21 3.20 -0.77
CA HIS A 61 -2.09 3.37 -1.94
C HIS A 61 -2.11 2.20 -2.94
N LEU A 62 -2.31 0.97 -2.44
CA LEU A 62 -2.35 -0.26 -3.26
C LEU A 62 -1.08 -0.49 -4.11
N GLY A 63 0.06 0.08 -3.71
CA GLY A 63 1.32 0.04 -4.47
C GLY A 63 1.49 1.20 -5.46
N TYR A 64 0.57 2.17 -5.46
CA TYR A 64 0.65 3.43 -6.21
C TYR A 64 0.97 3.29 -7.70
N MET A 65 0.59 2.16 -8.30
CA MET A 65 0.75 1.88 -9.73
C MET A 65 -0.55 2.24 -10.46
N ARG A 66 -0.46 2.84 -11.66
CA ARG A 66 -1.66 3.13 -12.48
C ARG A 66 -2.42 1.84 -12.78
N ALA A 67 -3.73 1.84 -12.51
CA ALA A 67 -4.59 0.66 -12.65
C ALA A 67 -4.59 0.07 -14.07
N GLY A 68 -4.45 0.93 -15.10
CA GLY A 68 -4.36 0.50 -16.50
C GLY A 68 -3.17 -0.41 -16.85
N LYS A 69 -2.18 -0.59 -15.94
CA LYS A 69 -1.09 -1.56 -16.12
C LYS A 69 -1.51 -3.01 -15.86
N GLY A 70 -2.66 -3.23 -15.20
CA GLY A 70 -3.18 -4.55 -14.87
C GLY A 70 -2.46 -5.24 -13.70
N ILE A 71 -3.14 -6.23 -13.10
CA ILE A 71 -2.65 -6.99 -11.94
C ILE A 71 -1.49 -7.94 -12.27
N ASP A 72 -1.22 -8.17 -13.56
CA ASP A 72 -0.11 -9.02 -14.00
C ASP A 72 1.19 -8.26 -14.21
N ALA A 73 1.19 -6.93 -13.98
CA ALA A 73 2.39 -6.13 -14.00
C ALA A 73 3.45 -6.74 -13.04
N PRO A 74 4.71 -6.97 -13.50
CA PRO A 74 5.71 -7.69 -12.71
C PRO A 74 5.91 -7.14 -11.30
N GLY A 75 5.94 -5.81 -11.15
CA GLY A 75 6.08 -5.16 -9.86
C GLY A 75 4.88 -5.33 -8.93
N PHE A 76 3.66 -5.38 -9.45
CA PHE A 76 2.49 -5.70 -8.64
C PHE A 76 2.47 -7.18 -8.25
N ARG A 77 2.88 -8.09 -9.13
CA ARG A 77 3.08 -9.51 -8.77
C ARG A 77 4.14 -9.68 -7.68
N ALA A 78 5.22 -8.88 -7.71
CA ALA A 78 6.21 -8.81 -6.65
C ALA A 78 5.63 -8.30 -5.33
N LEU A 79 4.82 -7.24 -5.36
CA LEU A 79 4.07 -6.77 -4.20
C LEU A 79 3.21 -7.88 -3.58
N LEU A 80 2.45 -8.62 -4.39
CA LEU A 80 1.62 -9.72 -3.90
C LEU A 80 2.46 -10.82 -3.22
N ARG A 81 3.64 -11.16 -3.77
CA ARG A 81 4.54 -12.14 -3.14
C ARG A 81 5.10 -11.63 -1.81
N LEU A 82 5.52 -10.35 -1.74
CA LEU A 82 6.01 -9.72 -0.52
C LEU A 82 4.93 -9.70 0.59
N LEU A 83 3.69 -9.38 0.20
CA LEU A 83 2.53 -9.34 1.09
C LEU A 83 2.13 -10.75 1.57
N ALA A 84 2.08 -11.73 0.67
CA ALA A 84 1.79 -13.13 1.00
C ALA A 84 2.86 -13.70 1.97
N GLY A 85 4.13 -13.34 1.77
CA GLY A 85 5.23 -13.70 2.69
C GLY A 85 5.17 -12.99 4.05
N GLY A 86 4.21 -12.08 4.27
CA GLY A 86 4.02 -11.36 5.53
C GLY A 86 5.12 -10.35 5.84
N ARG A 87 5.93 -9.98 4.84
CA ARG A 87 7.06 -9.03 4.93
C ARG A 87 6.65 -7.58 4.74
N CYS A 88 5.43 -7.34 4.27
CA CYS A 88 4.86 -6.00 4.20
C CYS A 88 3.39 -5.95 4.62
N TRP A 89 2.93 -4.73 4.85
CA TRP A 89 1.55 -4.32 4.97
C TRP A 89 1.17 -3.47 3.76
N VAL A 90 -0.09 -3.47 3.36
CA VAL A 90 -0.58 -2.62 2.26
C VAL A 90 -1.80 -1.81 2.69
N LYS A 91 -1.78 -0.52 2.37
CA LYS A 91 -2.91 0.39 2.58
C LYS A 91 -3.83 0.42 1.36
N LEU A 92 -5.07 -0.04 1.51
CA LEU A 92 -6.17 0.04 0.55
C LEU A 92 -6.74 1.48 0.51
N THR A 93 -5.96 2.42 0.01
CA THR A 93 -6.22 3.88 0.15
C THR A 93 -5.95 4.62 -1.16
N GLY A 94 -6.52 5.81 -1.33
CA GLY A 94 -6.24 6.66 -2.50
C GLY A 94 -6.52 6.04 -3.89
N PRO A 95 -7.60 5.27 -4.12
CA PRO A 95 -7.87 4.67 -5.44
C PRO A 95 -7.98 5.71 -6.57
N TYR A 96 -8.50 6.90 -6.27
CA TYR A 96 -8.56 8.05 -7.19
C TYR A 96 -7.18 8.51 -7.71
N ARG A 97 -6.08 8.14 -7.05
CA ARG A 97 -4.73 8.50 -7.49
C ARG A 97 -4.21 7.58 -8.60
N ILE A 98 -4.76 6.37 -8.69
CA ILE A 98 -4.28 5.31 -9.60
C ILE A 98 -5.30 4.90 -10.65
N SER A 99 -6.58 5.19 -10.42
CA SER A 99 -7.68 4.95 -11.36
C SER A 99 -7.65 5.92 -12.55
N ALA A 100 -8.11 5.44 -13.70
CA ALA A 100 -8.49 6.28 -14.84
C ALA A 100 -10.01 6.57 -14.87
N SER A 101 -10.77 5.94 -13.97
CA SER A 101 -12.23 6.03 -13.89
C SER A 101 -12.67 6.93 -12.73
N ALA A 102 -13.91 7.43 -12.77
CA ALA A 102 -14.53 8.03 -11.60
C ALA A 102 -14.91 6.94 -10.57
N LEU A 103 -15.34 7.35 -9.37
CA LEU A 103 -15.94 6.44 -8.37
C LEU A 103 -17.02 5.57 -9.05
N PRO A 104 -17.05 4.24 -8.83
CA PRO A 104 -16.37 3.47 -7.80
C PRO A 104 -14.95 2.96 -8.17
N TYR A 105 -14.26 3.59 -9.12
CA TYR A 105 -12.89 3.23 -9.53
C TYR A 105 -12.79 1.74 -9.94
N ALA A 106 -13.67 1.31 -10.84
CA ALA A 106 -13.84 -0.11 -11.20
C ALA A 106 -12.53 -0.80 -11.65
N ASP A 107 -11.62 -0.06 -12.27
CA ASP A 107 -10.29 -0.52 -12.67
C ASP A 107 -9.33 -0.80 -11.50
N VAL A 108 -9.58 -0.25 -10.31
CA VAL A 108 -8.79 -0.49 -9.09
C VAL A 108 -9.29 -1.71 -8.31
N THR A 109 -10.56 -2.07 -8.46
CA THR A 109 -11.18 -3.19 -7.72
C THR A 109 -10.41 -4.51 -7.84
N PRO A 110 -9.92 -4.94 -9.03
CA PRO A 110 -9.09 -6.15 -9.15
C PRO A 110 -7.81 -6.10 -8.31
N PHE A 111 -7.20 -4.92 -8.14
CA PHE A 111 -6.00 -4.75 -7.33
C PHE A 111 -6.31 -4.91 -5.84
N ALA A 112 -7.38 -4.29 -5.36
CA ALA A 112 -7.84 -4.43 -3.98
C ALA A 112 -8.11 -5.90 -3.66
N HIS A 113 -8.90 -6.59 -4.50
CA HIS A 113 -9.21 -8.01 -4.31
C HIS A 113 -7.94 -8.88 -4.32
N ALA A 114 -6.99 -8.64 -5.23
CA ALA A 114 -5.75 -9.39 -5.28
C ALA A 114 -4.91 -9.22 -4.01
N LEU A 115 -4.83 -8.01 -3.46
CA LEU A 115 -4.11 -7.71 -2.21
C LEU A 115 -4.79 -8.36 -0.99
N ILE A 116 -6.12 -8.25 -0.91
CA ILE A 116 -6.93 -8.88 0.15
C ILE A 116 -6.75 -10.40 0.10
N ALA A 117 -6.83 -11.01 -1.09
CA ALA A 117 -6.64 -12.44 -1.27
C ALA A 117 -5.21 -12.91 -0.95
N ALA A 118 -4.20 -12.08 -1.25
CA ALA A 118 -2.81 -12.41 -0.95
C ALA A 118 -2.53 -12.49 0.56
N ASN A 119 -3.05 -11.54 1.35
CA ASN A 119 -2.96 -11.60 2.81
C ASN A 119 -3.94 -10.64 3.51
N PRO A 120 -5.14 -11.09 3.92
CA PRO A 120 -6.13 -10.20 4.55
C PRO A 120 -5.67 -9.72 5.94
N ARG A 121 -4.69 -10.40 6.58
CA ARG A 121 -4.14 -10.01 7.89
C ARG A 121 -3.11 -8.88 7.78
N ARG A 122 -2.76 -8.45 6.57
CA ARG A 122 -1.74 -7.43 6.32
C ARG A 122 -2.26 -6.25 5.50
N VAL A 123 -3.58 -6.14 5.31
CA VAL A 123 -4.21 -4.98 4.67
C VAL A 123 -4.74 -4.00 5.70
N LEU A 124 -4.67 -2.72 5.37
CA LEU A 124 -5.13 -1.60 6.20
C LEU A 124 -6.00 -0.70 5.33
N TRP A 125 -6.89 0.08 5.96
CA TRP A 125 -7.62 1.14 5.27
C TRP A 125 -7.40 2.50 5.94
N GLY A 126 -7.63 3.58 5.19
CA GLY A 126 -7.63 4.96 5.64
C GLY A 126 -8.14 5.87 4.52
N SER A 127 -8.65 7.05 4.88
CA SER A 127 -9.26 7.97 3.90
C SER A 127 -8.28 8.58 2.91
N ASP A 128 -7.01 8.75 3.31
CA ASP A 128 -6.03 9.60 2.61
C ASP A 128 -6.40 11.11 2.64
N TRP A 129 -7.22 11.53 3.60
CA TRP A 129 -7.47 12.94 3.91
C TRP A 129 -6.15 13.68 4.25
N PRO A 130 -5.93 14.93 3.82
CA PRO A 130 -6.85 15.85 3.14
C PRO A 130 -6.80 15.77 1.60
N HIS A 131 -6.52 14.60 1.02
CA HIS A 131 -6.51 14.36 -0.43
C HIS A 131 -5.64 15.38 -1.20
N VAL A 132 -4.44 15.63 -0.69
CA VAL A 132 -3.54 16.65 -1.26
C VAL A 132 -3.20 16.35 -2.72
N MET A 133 -2.99 17.41 -3.50
CA MET A 133 -2.59 17.36 -4.91
C MET A 133 -3.55 16.59 -5.84
N VAL A 134 -4.81 16.39 -5.43
CA VAL A 134 -5.87 15.88 -6.29
C VAL A 134 -6.29 16.97 -7.28
N ARG A 135 -6.18 16.66 -8.58
CA ARG A 135 -6.58 17.56 -9.68
C ARG A 135 -7.91 17.16 -10.32
N SER A 136 -8.41 15.97 -10.00
CA SER A 136 -9.73 15.48 -10.39
C SER A 136 -10.79 15.96 -9.39
N ALA A 137 -12.01 15.46 -9.49
CA ALA A 137 -13.03 15.65 -8.47
C ALA A 137 -12.48 15.24 -7.09
N MET A 138 -12.71 16.09 -6.09
CA MET A 138 -12.36 15.80 -4.70
C MET A 138 -13.15 14.57 -4.25
N PRO A 139 -12.50 13.51 -3.75
CA PRO A 139 -13.21 12.33 -3.25
C PRO A 139 -14.01 12.68 -1.98
N ASN A 140 -15.10 11.96 -1.78
CA ASN A 140 -15.86 11.98 -0.53
C ASN A 140 -15.39 10.80 0.34
N ASP A 141 -15.07 11.06 1.61
CA ASP A 141 -14.58 10.03 2.54
C ASP A 141 -15.60 8.92 2.82
N GLY A 142 -16.89 9.24 2.82
CA GLY A 142 -17.98 8.27 2.97
C GLY A 142 -18.05 7.31 1.77
N ASP A 143 -17.97 7.85 0.56
CA ASP A 143 -17.93 7.02 -0.67
C ASP A 143 -16.70 6.09 -0.68
N LEU A 144 -15.55 6.55 -0.17
CA LEU A 144 -14.35 5.72 -0.04
C LEU A 144 -14.50 4.61 1.02
N ALA A 145 -15.27 4.87 2.08
CA ALA A 145 -15.59 3.87 3.10
C ALA A 145 -16.60 2.84 2.57
N ASP A 146 -17.60 3.28 1.82
CA ASP A 146 -18.57 2.40 1.15
C ASP A 146 -17.87 1.51 0.11
N LEU A 147 -16.92 2.06 -0.65
CA LEU A 147 -16.10 1.29 -1.59
C LEU A 147 -15.28 0.18 -0.88
N LEU A 148 -14.79 0.41 0.34
CA LEU A 148 -14.16 -0.66 1.12
C LEU A 148 -15.16 -1.76 1.45
N ALA A 149 -16.41 -1.41 1.77
CA ALA A 149 -17.45 -2.40 2.03
C ALA A 149 -17.78 -3.23 0.78
N ASP A 150 -17.69 -2.64 -0.41
CA ASP A 150 -17.82 -3.36 -1.68
C ASP A 150 -16.63 -4.30 -1.92
N TRP A 151 -15.40 -3.88 -1.63
CA TRP A 151 -14.21 -4.73 -1.76
C TRP A 151 -14.12 -5.84 -0.71
N ILE A 152 -14.67 -5.61 0.48
CA ILE A 152 -14.70 -6.57 1.60
C ILE A 152 -16.14 -6.65 2.14
N PRO A 153 -17.01 -7.44 1.49
CA PRO A 153 -18.40 -7.61 1.94
C PRO A 153 -18.50 -8.34 3.29
N ASP A 154 -17.55 -9.22 3.57
CA ASP A 154 -17.46 -9.93 4.86
C ASP A 154 -17.10 -8.96 5.99
N GLU A 155 -18.01 -8.79 6.92
CA GLU A 155 -17.88 -7.84 8.02
C GLU A 155 -16.67 -8.14 8.92
N LYS A 156 -16.32 -9.42 9.15
CA LYS A 156 -15.18 -9.79 9.99
C LYS A 156 -13.86 -9.47 9.29
N LEU A 157 -13.77 -9.71 7.99
CA LEU A 157 -12.60 -9.31 7.21
C LEU A 157 -12.46 -7.78 7.14
N ARG A 158 -13.59 -7.06 7.07
CA ARG A 158 -13.60 -5.60 7.05
C ARG A 158 -13.20 -5.02 8.41
N GLU A 159 -13.72 -5.56 9.51
CA GLU A 159 -13.28 -5.26 10.88
C GLU A 159 -11.78 -5.55 11.05
N GLN A 160 -11.29 -6.65 10.47
CA GLN A 160 -9.87 -6.96 10.50
C GLN A 160 -9.04 -5.86 9.83
N ALA A 161 -9.44 -5.35 8.67
CA ALA A 161 -8.74 -4.27 7.97
C ALA A 161 -8.83 -2.89 8.67
N LEU A 162 -9.93 -2.63 9.37
CA LEU A 162 -10.21 -1.34 10.02
C LEU A 162 -9.76 -1.27 11.48
N VAL A 163 -9.68 -2.41 12.18
CA VAL A 163 -9.47 -2.47 13.63
C VAL A 163 -8.31 -3.40 13.98
N ALA A 164 -8.43 -4.70 13.73
CA ALA A 164 -7.46 -5.66 14.27
C ALA A 164 -6.05 -5.51 13.66
N ASN A 165 -5.97 -5.30 12.35
CA ASN A 165 -4.71 -5.08 11.64
C ASN A 165 -4.02 -3.76 12.07
N PRO A 166 -4.70 -2.59 12.05
CA PRO A 166 -4.07 -1.36 12.52
C PRO A 166 -3.74 -1.40 14.02
N ALA A 167 -4.57 -2.02 14.87
CA ALA A 167 -4.24 -2.21 16.29
C ALA A 167 -2.93 -3.00 16.47
N ARG A 168 -2.76 -4.09 15.71
CA ARG A 168 -1.53 -4.89 15.73
C ARG A 168 -0.31 -4.16 15.20
N LEU A 169 -0.45 -3.36 14.14
CA LEU A 169 0.68 -2.64 13.53
C LEU A 169 1.08 -1.40 14.34
N TYR A 170 0.11 -0.63 14.82
CA TYR A 170 0.34 0.67 15.45
C TYR A 170 0.30 0.63 16.99
N GLY A 171 -0.10 -0.49 17.59
CA GLY A 171 -0.15 -0.67 19.04
C GLY A 171 -1.33 0.02 19.71
N PHE A 172 -2.47 0.17 19.01
CA PHE A 172 -3.69 0.66 19.63
C PHE A 172 -4.27 -0.41 20.57
N VAL A 173 -4.71 0.04 21.75
CA VAL A 173 -5.38 -0.78 22.78
C VAL A 173 -6.83 -0.35 22.94
#